data_AF-A0A132EIJ4-F1
#
_entry.id   AF-A0A132EIJ4-F1
#
_cell.length_a   1.000
_cell.length_b   1.000
_cell.length_c   1.000
_cell.angle_alpha   90.00
_cell.angle_beta   90.00
_cell.angle_gamma   90.00
#
_symmetry.space_group_name_H-M   'P 1'
#
loop_
_entity.id
_entity.type
_entity.pdbx_description
1 polymer ?
#
loop_
_entity_poly.entity_id
_entity_poly.type
_entity_poly.pdbx_seq_one_letter_code
_entity_poly.pdbx_strand_id
1 'polypeptide(L)'
;MNLTQAVFLHSGYGAADGWLWSCLRDLDGVTAYDEPLRAMVVSIDDEGDPDGGPAGADAAAAQRPRPDIAESLRRDALGLSPVELAFSANQFEDATPEYASDIEYFLRMLMAQAFDRGRIPVFRFGESLGRLAWMRRTFPDVVHVVVARNPLAQWQSCRDRFLVHRDAHSIALPFLALACSRSVPAAERVIAGLRIDLPDDFPCVGDRTVDRCADFFNAHVAYVGPASSYRAFLGCWLLAMRHATTHADAVFDCDLAIRSHAYLRAAEAWIANLTGLTPSMRTAHRNHAVRDHASPVFDDDVHLAAMEVGKSLVRDGNAPVDALALWASKLAEATLSTRAGAEPAAAHAQMCVDQAIRIVDLAAAGSFGCDAVLASELAMMKAALGGFAEQAAERRVGPWSRLTTSARHLLSIRR
;
A
#
# COMPACT_ATOMS: atom_id res chain seq x y z
N MET A 1 -7.30 11.54 31.23
CA MET A 1 -6.71 12.60 30.38
C MET A 1 -5.88 11.87 29.35
N ASN A 2 -6.29 11.88 28.08
CA ASN A 2 -5.48 11.27 27.01
C ASN A 2 -4.17 12.04 26.93
N LEU A 3 -3.04 11.36 27.13
CA LEU A 3 -1.73 11.93 26.82
C LEU A 3 -1.77 12.35 25.34
N THR A 4 -1.22 13.51 25.04
CA THR A 4 -1.10 14.01 23.66
C THR A 4 -0.21 13.06 22.86
N GLN A 5 -0.80 12.24 21.99
CA GLN A 5 -0.08 11.23 21.21
C GLN A 5 0.35 11.80 19.86
N ALA A 6 1.55 11.46 19.39
CA ALA A 6 1.92 11.70 18.00
C ALA A 6 1.15 10.77 17.07
N VAL A 7 1.13 11.11 15.78
CA VAL A 7 0.50 10.28 14.74
C VAL A 7 1.53 9.92 13.68
N PHE A 8 1.71 8.63 13.42
CA PHE A 8 2.51 8.13 12.30
C PHE A 8 1.58 7.60 11.21
N LEU A 9 1.63 8.23 10.04
CA LEU A 9 1.01 7.73 8.82
C LEU A 9 2.03 6.87 8.06
N HIS A 10 1.69 5.61 7.90
CA HIS A 10 2.51 4.64 7.17
C HIS A 10 1.86 4.36 5.83
N SER A 11 2.60 4.59 4.74
CA SER A 11 2.14 4.27 3.41
C SER A 11 3.18 3.40 2.69
N GLY A 12 2.75 2.77 1.61
CA GLY A 12 3.65 2.06 0.70
C GLY A 12 3.95 2.93 -0.52
N TYR A 13 4.96 2.53 -1.30
CA TYR A 13 5.36 3.20 -2.54
C TYR A 13 4.18 3.64 -3.40
N GLY A 14 4.07 4.93 -3.73
CA GLY A 14 3.01 5.41 -4.64
C GLY A 14 1.59 5.36 -4.07
N ALA A 15 1.42 5.16 -2.75
CA ALA A 15 0.15 5.40 -2.09
C ALA A 15 -0.20 6.90 -2.19
N ALA A 16 -1.49 7.21 -2.36
CA ALA A 16 -2.00 8.59 -2.39
C ALA A 16 -2.12 9.16 -0.96
N ASP A 17 -1.10 8.93 -0.13
CA ASP A 17 -1.05 9.32 1.27
C ASP A 17 -0.96 10.84 1.46
N GLY A 18 -0.46 11.56 0.46
CA GLY A 18 -0.35 13.02 0.48
C GLY A 18 -1.69 13.73 0.67
N TRP A 19 -2.81 13.15 0.22
CA TRP A 19 -4.12 13.76 0.44
C TRP A 19 -4.55 13.67 1.91
N LEU A 20 -4.52 12.47 2.51
CA LEU A 20 -4.87 12.28 3.91
C LEU A 20 -3.93 13.09 4.82
N TRP A 21 -2.64 13.07 4.50
CA TRP A 21 -1.65 13.84 5.24
C TRP A 21 -1.91 15.35 5.12
N SER A 22 -2.28 15.86 3.94
CA SER A 22 -2.66 17.27 3.76
C SER A 22 -3.87 17.65 4.62
N CYS A 23 -4.88 16.77 4.71
CA CYS A 23 -6.04 16.99 5.58
C CYS A 23 -5.66 17.13 7.07
N LEU A 24 -4.62 16.44 7.54
CA LEU A 24 -4.12 16.57 8.91
C LEU A 24 -3.19 17.77 9.09
N ARG A 25 -2.30 18.00 8.13
CA ARG A 25 -1.35 19.12 8.13
C ARG A 25 -2.05 20.47 8.20
N ASP A 26 -3.20 20.60 7.53
CA ASP A 26 -3.95 21.84 7.45
C ASP A 26 -4.75 22.14 8.73
N LEU A 27 -4.68 21.29 9.76
CA LEU A 27 -5.33 21.53 11.05
C LEU A 27 -4.53 22.49 11.94
N ASP A 28 -5.25 23.39 12.60
CA ASP A 28 -4.69 24.20 13.69
C ASP A 28 -4.21 23.29 14.83
N GLY A 29 -3.01 23.58 15.35
CA GLY A 29 -2.42 22.79 16.43
C GLY A 29 -1.68 21.53 15.96
N VAL A 30 -1.47 21.34 14.66
CA VAL A 30 -0.60 20.27 14.12
C VAL A 30 0.77 20.81 13.72
N THR A 31 1.80 20.01 13.94
CA THR A 31 3.11 20.15 13.28
C THR A 31 3.31 18.93 12.40
N ALA A 32 3.36 19.11 11.08
CA ALA A 32 3.45 18.01 10.14
C ALA A 32 4.87 17.82 9.60
N TYR A 33 5.34 16.57 9.59
CA TYR A 33 6.65 16.17 9.07
C TYR A 33 6.45 15.23 7.88
N ASP A 34 7.01 15.60 6.74
CA ASP A 34 6.94 14.83 5.51
C ASP A 34 8.24 14.07 5.27
N GLU A 35 8.19 12.74 5.19
CA GLU A 35 9.34 11.85 5.01
C GLU A 35 10.50 12.26 5.93
N PRO A 36 10.32 12.26 7.26
CA PRO A 36 11.27 12.86 8.20
C PRO A 36 12.68 12.25 8.10
N LEU A 37 12.79 10.97 7.70
CA LEU A 37 14.08 10.31 7.50
C LEU A 37 14.86 10.90 6.31
N ARG A 38 14.18 11.48 5.30
CA ARG A 38 14.82 12.24 4.20
C ARG A 38 15.43 13.53 4.70
N ALA A 39 14.80 14.14 5.71
CA ALA A 39 15.21 15.42 6.28
C ALA A 39 16.34 15.28 7.31
N MET A 40 16.44 14.13 7.99
CA MET A 40 17.56 13.79 8.88
C MET A 40 18.93 13.96 8.20
N VAL A 41 18.93 13.88 6.87
CA VAL A 41 20.08 13.86 5.95
C VAL A 41 20.40 15.27 5.41
N VAL A 42 19.38 16.10 5.15
CA VAL A 42 19.55 17.45 4.56
C VAL A 42 20.28 18.41 5.50
N SER A 43 20.12 18.24 6.82
CA SER A 43 20.68 19.14 7.83
C SER A 43 22.22 19.20 7.87
N ILE A 44 22.91 18.35 7.11
CA ILE A 44 24.37 18.22 7.17
C ILE A 44 25.08 18.91 6.01
N ASP A 45 24.44 19.04 4.85
CA ASP A 45 25.10 19.48 3.61
C ASP A 45 24.86 20.96 3.26
N ASP A 46 23.98 21.69 3.95
CA ASP A 46 23.62 23.06 3.55
C ASP A 46 24.52 24.14 4.19
N GLU A 47 25.68 24.38 3.56
CA GLU A 47 26.19 25.74 3.37
C GLU A 47 25.71 26.29 2.02
N GLY A 48 24.43 26.65 1.95
CA GLY A 48 23.89 27.65 1.03
C GLY A 48 23.33 27.14 -0.30
N ASP A 49 21.99 27.07 -0.39
CA ASP A 49 21.26 27.36 -1.64
C ASP A 49 19.95 28.13 -1.35
N PRO A 50 19.70 29.33 -1.93
CA PRO A 50 18.57 30.18 -1.53
C PRO A 50 17.23 29.89 -2.22
N ASP A 51 17.12 28.85 -3.07
CA ASP A 51 15.97 28.68 -3.99
C ASP A 51 15.09 27.44 -3.74
N GLY A 52 15.19 26.82 -2.56
CA GLY A 52 14.33 25.71 -2.14
C GLY A 52 12.97 26.17 -1.60
N GLY A 53 11.86 25.72 -2.21
CA GLY A 53 10.48 26.01 -1.78
C GLY A 53 10.17 25.66 -0.31
N PRO A 54 8.97 26.00 0.20
CA PRO A 54 8.69 26.22 1.63
C PRO A 54 8.67 24.95 2.53
N ALA A 55 9.30 23.85 2.11
CA ALA A 55 9.40 22.60 2.86
C ALA A 55 10.46 22.63 4.00
N GLY A 56 11.25 23.70 4.14
CA GLY A 56 12.44 23.69 4.99
C GLY A 56 12.40 24.53 6.27
N ALA A 57 11.47 25.47 6.44
CA ALA A 57 11.62 26.51 7.47
C ALA A 57 11.56 25.98 8.93
N ASP A 58 10.76 24.94 9.20
CA ASP A 58 10.65 24.36 10.55
C ASP A 58 11.66 23.23 10.82
N ALA A 59 12.11 22.51 9.78
CA ALA A 59 13.13 21.46 9.91
C ALA A 59 14.55 22.04 9.99
N ALA A 60 14.82 23.17 9.32
CA ALA A 60 16.09 23.88 9.38
C ALA A 60 16.38 24.50 10.75
N ALA A 61 15.37 24.62 11.62
CA ALA A 61 15.51 25.09 13.00
C ALA A 61 15.85 23.97 14.00
N ALA A 62 15.90 22.70 13.57
CA ALA A 62 16.32 21.60 14.43
C ALA A 62 17.82 21.70 14.73
N GLN A 63 18.19 21.60 16.01
CA GLN A 63 19.60 21.55 16.41
C GLN A 63 20.31 20.39 15.71
N ARG A 64 21.51 20.66 15.17
CA ARG A 64 22.35 19.71 14.44
C ARG A 64 22.39 18.33 15.14
N PRO A 65 22.28 17.23 14.38
CA PRO A 65 22.66 15.90 14.88
C PRO A 65 24.09 15.91 15.45
N ARG A 66 24.43 14.93 16.31
CA ARG A 66 25.79 14.82 16.85
C ARG A 66 26.84 14.76 15.72
N PRO A 67 28.06 15.29 15.94
CA PRO A 67 29.10 15.35 14.90
C PRO A 67 29.52 13.99 14.31
N ASP A 68 29.29 12.88 15.02
CA ASP A 68 29.61 11.52 14.54
C ASP A 68 28.56 10.95 13.58
N ILE A 69 27.33 11.50 13.57
CA ILE A 69 26.21 11.06 12.72
C ILE A 69 26.26 11.75 11.35
N ALA A 70 26.88 12.93 11.27
CA ALA A 70 26.94 13.76 10.07
C ALA A 70 27.53 13.02 8.85
N GLU A 71 28.54 12.18 9.06
CA GLU A 71 29.21 11.48 7.95
C GLU A 71 28.41 10.28 7.43
N SER A 72 27.59 9.62 8.29
CA SER A 72 26.69 8.51 7.92
C SER A 72 25.40 8.94 7.23
N LEU A 73 25.12 10.24 7.26
CA LEU A 73 23.92 10.88 6.77
C LEU A 73 24.17 11.72 5.50
N ARG A 74 25.30 11.52 4.81
CA ARG A 74 25.54 12.11 3.48
C ARG A 74 24.71 11.37 2.43
N ARG A 75 24.13 12.11 1.48
CA ARG A 75 23.39 11.52 0.35
C ARG A 75 24.31 10.79 -0.60
N ASP A 76 23.86 9.66 -1.13
CA ASP A 76 24.46 9.03 -2.30
C ASP A 76 24.02 9.74 -3.60
N ALA A 77 24.50 9.24 -4.74
CA ALA A 77 24.15 9.78 -6.06
C ALA A 77 22.65 9.67 -6.43
N LEU A 78 21.85 8.97 -5.62
CA LEU A 78 20.41 8.71 -5.82
C LEU A 78 19.51 9.60 -4.97
N GLY A 79 20.09 10.44 -4.10
CA GLY A 79 19.34 11.40 -3.29
C GLY A 79 18.67 10.81 -2.04
N LEU A 80 18.99 9.55 -1.70
CA LEU A 80 18.63 8.91 -0.44
C LEU A 80 19.87 8.80 0.44
N SER A 81 19.68 8.77 1.76
CA SER A 81 20.80 8.42 2.64
C SER A 81 20.94 6.91 2.79
N PRO A 82 22.15 6.45 3.15
CA PRO A 82 22.37 5.08 3.60
C PRO A 82 21.40 4.65 4.70
N VAL A 83 21.00 5.57 5.60
CA VAL A 83 20.05 5.28 6.68
C VAL A 83 18.65 4.97 6.15
N GLU A 84 18.16 5.78 5.21
CA GLU A 84 16.85 5.56 4.60
C GLU A 84 16.83 4.29 3.79
N LEU A 85 17.88 4.06 3.02
CA LEU A 85 17.98 2.87 2.20
C LEU A 85 18.08 1.60 3.06
N ALA A 86 18.86 1.62 4.15
CA ALA A 86 18.92 0.50 5.10
C ALA A 86 17.59 0.27 5.82
N PHE A 87 16.89 1.35 6.18
CA PHE A 87 15.55 1.29 6.77
C PHE A 87 14.55 0.63 5.81
N SER A 88 14.58 1.02 4.53
CA SER A 88 13.68 0.52 3.48
C SER A 88 14.09 -0.84 2.90
N ALA A 89 15.35 -1.25 2.95
CA ALA A 89 15.79 -2.52 2.34
C ALA A 89 15.43 -3.74 3.20
N ASN A 90 15.71 -3.75 4.51
CA ASN A 90 15.51 -4.94 5.35
C ASN A 90 14.11 -4.98 5.99
N GLN A 91 13.08 -4.73 5.18
CA GLN A 91 11.77 -4.33 5.65
C GLN A 91 11.01 -5.40 6.46
N PHE A 92 11.14 -6.69 6.19
CA PHE A 92 10.24 -7.71 6.75
C PHE A 92 10.85 -8.59 7.84
N GLU A 93 12.05 -8.25 8.29
CA GLU A 93 12.67 -8.91 9.43
C GLU A 93 12.14 -8.33 10.74
N ASP A 94 11.95 -9.19 11.75
CA ASP A 94 11.66 -8.73 13.12
C ASP A 94 12.85 -8.03 13.78
N ALA A 95 14.02 -8.07 13.13
CA ALA A 95 15.26 -7.48 13.59
C ALA A 95 15.17 -5.96 13.74
N THR A 96 15.92 -5.44 14.71
CA THR A 96 16.11 -4.00 14.89
C THR A 96 16.79 -3.41 13.64
N PRO A 97 16.25 -2.34 13.02
CA PRO A 97 16.87 -1.69 11.88
C PRO A 97 18.30 -1.23 12.17
N GLU A 98 19.11 -1.18 11.13
CA GLU A 98 20.36 -0.43 11.19
C GLU A 98 20.04 1.04 11.51
N TYR A 99 20.83 1.68 12.37
CA TYR A 99 20.59 3.04 12.89
C TYR A 99 19.32 3.24 13.73
N ALA A 100 18.71 2.17 14.27
CA ALA A 100 17.47 2.27 15.04
C ALA A 100 17.51 3.30 16.19
N SER A 101 18.61 3.36 16.93
CA SER A 101 18.76 4.32 18.04
C SER A 101 18.77 5.77 17.57
N ASP A 102 19.39 6.04 16.42
CA ASP A 102 19.49 7.39 15.86
C ASP A 102 18.14 7.83 15.28
N ILE A 103 17.46 6.93 14.57
CA ILE A 103 16.10 7.14 14.08
C ILE A 103 15.15 7.43 15.25
N GLU A 104 15.22 6.62 16.32
CA GLU A 104 14.39 6.84 17.51
C GLU A 104 14.65 8.22 18.12
N TYR A 105 15.91 8.55 18.37
CA TYR A 105 16.29 9.83 18.96
C TYR A 105 15.80 11.01 18.12
N PHE A 106 16.02 10.95 16.80
CA PHE A 106 15.61 12.00 15.88
C PHE A 106 14.09 12.22 15.87
N LEU A 107 13.30 11.15 15.76
CA LEU A 107 11.84 11.27 15.76
C LEU A 107 11.30 11.75 17.12
N ARG A 108 11.86 11.28 18.24
CA ARG A 108 11.47 11.76 19.58
C ARG A 108 11.83 13.22 19.79
N MET A 109 12.96 13.68 19.25
CA MET A 109 13.34 15.10 19.28
C MET A 109 12.33 15.97 18.52
N LEU A 110 11.92 15.57 17.32
CA LEU A 110 10.88 16.28 16.55
C LEU A 110 9.54 16.30 17.29
N MET A 111 9.15 15.18 17.91
CA MET A 111 7.95 15.10 18.74
C MET A 111 8.02 16.10 19.91
N ALA A 112 9.12 16.12 20.66
CA ALA A 112 9.31 17.02 21.79
C ALA A 112 9.18 18.49 21.37
N GLN A 113 9.80 18.89 20.25
CA GLN A 113 9.70 20.25 19.73
C GLN A 113 8.26 20.65 19.36
N ALA A 114 7.48 19.74 18.79
CA ALA A 114 6.08 20.01 18.51
C ALA A 114 5.25 20.17 19.79
N PHE A 115 5.46 19.29 20.77
CA PHE A 115 4.76 19.35 22.05
C PHE A 115 5.11 20.60 22.86
N ASP A 116 6.37 21.05 22.85
CA ASP A 116 6.80 22.30 23.49
C ASP A 116 6.08 23.53 22.91
N ARG A 117 5.64 23.45 21.64
CA ARG A 117 4.83 24.48 20.97
C ARG A 117 3.32 24.28 21.17
N GLY A 118 2.91 23.31 21.98
CA GLY A 118 1.50 22.96 22.20
C GLY A 118 0.83 22.34 20.97
N ARG A 119 1.61 21.69 20.08
CA ARG A 119 1.12 21.09 18.83
C ARG A 119 1.25 19.57 18.83
N ILE A 120 0.37 18.90 18.09
CA ILE A 120 0.39 17.46 17.84
C ILE A 120 1.30 17.18 16.63
N PRO A 121 2.38 16.39 16.79
CA PRO A 121 3.22 16.03 15.67
C PRO A 121 2.59 14.91 14.83
N VAL A 122 2.54 15.11 13.51
CA VAL A 122 2.01 14.17 12.52
C VAL A 122 3.09 13.87 11.48
N PHE A 123 3.48 12.61 11.36
CA PHE A 123 4.56 12.17 10.47
C PHE A 123 4.01 11.35 9.31
N ARG A 124 4.53 11.56 8.09
CA ARG A 124 4.26 10.72 6.92
C ARG A 124 5.51 9.94 6.54
N PHE A 125 5.37 8.62 6.41
CA PHE A 125 6.44 7.72 6.00
C PHE A 125 6.01 6.88 4.80
N GLY A 126 6.66 7.05 3.65
CA GLY A 126 6.35 6.33 2.41
C GLY A 126 6.96 4.93 2.31
N GLU A 127 7.90 4.60 3.20
CA GLU A 127 8.72 3.38 3.11
C GLU A 127 8.86 2.67 4.48
N SER A 128 7.83 2.74 5.31
CA SER A 128 7.88 2.24 6.70
C SER A 128 7.05 0.98 6.96
N LEU A 129 6.23 0.51 6.01
CA LEU A 129 5.26 -0.56 6.25
C LEU A 129 5.91 -1.89 6.67
N GLY A 130 7.05 -2.26 6.09
CA GLY A 130 7.77 -3.42 6.58
C GLY A 130 8.27 -3.25 8.01
N ARG A 131 8.71 -2.03 8.37
CA ARG A 131 9.27 -1.72 9.69
C ARG A 131 8.23 -1.46 10.77
N LEU A 132 6.94 -1.64 10.46
CA LEU A 132 5.86 -1.30 11.37
C LEU A 132 5.92 -2.09 12.69
N ALA A 133 6.39 -3.34 12.67
CA ALA A 133 6.62 -4.13 13.87
C ALA A 133 7.63 -3.46 14.83
N TRP A 134 8.76 -3.00 14.30
CA TRP A 134 9.75 -2.26 15.08
C TRP A 134 9.20 -0.90 15.53
N MET A 135 8.59 -0.12 14.62
CA MET A 135 8.04 1.18 14.97
C MET A 135 7.00 1.09 16.10
N ARG A 136 6.12 0.08 16.08
CA ARG A 136 5.14 -0.13 17.15
C ARG A 136 5.78 -0.48 18.49
N ARG A 137 6.87 -1.25 18.50
CA ARG A 137 7.60 -1.58 19.74
C ARG A 137 8.36 -0.37 20.30
N THR A 138 8.95 0.43 19.42
CA THR A 138 9.78 1.59 19.77
C THR A 138 8.95 2.81 20.18
N PHE A 139 7.78 2.98 19.57
CA PHE A 139 6.87 4.12 19.78
C PHE A 139 5.48 3.65 20.25
N PRO A 140 5.36 2.94 21.38
CA PRO A 140 4.08 2.39 21.84
C PRO A 140 3.07 3.47 22.24
N ASP A 141 3.55 4.70 22.48
CA ASP A 141 2.78 5.88 22.83
C ASP A 141 2.24 6.65 21.61
N VAL A 142 2.57 6.23 20.39
CA VAL A 142 2.18 6.86 19.13
C VAL A 142 1.03 6.10 18.48
N VAL A 143 0.14 6.84 17.79
CA VAL A 143 -0.92 6.26 16.97
C VAL A 143 -0.36 5.93 15.59
N HIS A 144 -0.41 4.66 15.20
CA HIS A 144 0.03 4.17 13.90
C HIS A 144 -1.15 3.95 12.96
N VAL A 145 -1.26 4.77 11.91
CA VAL A 145 -2.31 4.64 10.88
C VAL A 145 -1.66 4.21 9.57
N VAL A 146 -2.09 3.07 9.03
CA VAL A 146 -1.66 2.62 7.70
C VAL A 146 -2.61 3.14 6.63
N VAL A 147 -2.07 3.64 5.54
CA VAL A 147 -2.83 4.07 4.37
C VAL A 147 -2.80 2.96 3.31
N ALA A 148 -3.92 2.26 3.15
CA ALA A 148 -4.11 1.19 2.18
C ALA A 148 -4.70 1.72 0.87
N ARG A 149 -4.20 1.17 -0.24
CA ARG A 149 -4.67 1.46 -1.60
C ARG A 149 -4.66 0.17 -2.42
N ASN A 150 -5.48 0.14 -3.48
CA ASN A 150 -5.48 -0.86 -4.52
C ASN A 150 -4.05 -1.06 -5.04
N PRO A 151 -3.48 -2.27 -4.90
CA PRO A 151 -2.08 -2.53 -5.23
C PRO A 151 -1.78 -2.32 -6.72
N LEU A 152 -2.75 -2.54 -7.60
CA LEU A 152 -2.56 -2.28 -9.03
C LEU A 152 -2.42 -0.78 -9.31
N ALA A 153 -3.35 0.03 -8.79
CA ALA A 153 -3.32 1.48 -8.97
C ALA A 153 -2.06 2.11 -8.35
N GLN A 154 -1.62 1.55 -7.22
CA GLN A 154 -0.40 1.95 -6.55
C GLN A 154 0.85 1.64 -7.41
N TRP A 155 0.98 0.42 -7.91
CA TRP A 155 2.08 0.04 -8.81
C TRP A 155 2.07 0.82 -10.13
N GLN A 156 0.90 1.06 -10.71
CA GLN A 156 0.76 1.88 -11.93
C GLN A 156 1.34 3.29 -11.70
N SER A 157 1.03 3.90 -10.55
CA SER A 157 1.61 5.19 -10.18
C SER A 157 3.14 5.16 -10.09
N CYS A 158 3.72 4.08 -9.56
CA CYS A 158 5.18 3.91 -9.53
C CYS A 158 5.75 3.76 -10.94
N ARG A 159 5.09 2.99 -11.80
CA ARG A 159 5.51 2.76 -13.18
C ARG A 159 5.43 4.03 -14.02
N ASP A 160 4.39 4.84 -13.85
CA ASP A 160 4.25 6.10 -14.57
C ASP A 160 5.38 7.07 -14.22
N ARG A 161 5.74 7.16 -12.92
CA ARG A 161 6.91 7.93 -12.49
C ARG A 161 8.19 7.42 -13.13
N PHE A 162 8.39 6.10 -13.20
CA PHE A 162 9.54 5.52 -13.88
C PHE A 162 9.57 5.87 -15.39
N LEU A 163 8.42 5.81 -16.08
CA LEU A 163 8.36 6.12 -17.51
C LEU A 163 8.60 7.61 -17.80
N VAL A 164 8.07 8.51 -16.97
CA VAL A 164 8.15 9.96 -17.17
C VAL A 164 9.48 10.53 -16.67
N HIS A 165 9.90 10.14 -15.46
CA HIS A 165 11.04 10.76 -14.77
C HIS A 165 12.29 9.87 -14.74
N ARG A 166 12.21 8.63 -15.25
CA ARG A 166 13.29 7.62 -15.15
C ARG A 166 13.71 7.30 -13.71
N ASP A 167 12.80 7.55 -12.77
CA ASP A 167 12.95 7.17 -11.37
C ASP A 167 12.64 5.68 -11.20
N ALA A 168 13.71 4.87 -11.18
CA ALA A 168 13.65 3.42 -11.02
C ALA A 168 13.34 2.98 -9.58
N HIS A 169 13.52 3.87 -8.61
CA HIS A 169 13.57 3.54 -7.18
C HIS A 169 12.32 2.78 -6.71
N SER A 170 11.14 3.32 -7.02
CA SER A 170 9.86 2.73 -6.60
C SER A 170 9.54 1.37 -7.24
N ILE A 171 10.24 1.01 -8.32
CA ILE A 171 10.10 -0.28 -9.01
C ILE A 171 11.18 -1.26 -8.54
N ALA A 172 12.39 -0.76 -8.24
CA ALA A 172 13.53 -1.55 -7.79
C ALA A 172 13.40 -2.02 -6.33
N LEU A 173 12.86 -1.17 -5.47
CA LEU A 173 12.84 -1.40 -4.03
C LEU A 173 12.02 -2.63 -3.59
N PRO A 174 10.88 -2.99 -4.21
CA PRO A 174 10.24 -4.28 -3.94
C PRO A 174 11.13 -5.49 -4.20
N PHE A 175 11.97 -5.47 -5.25
CA PHE A 175 12.91 -6.55 -5.51
C PHE A 175 14.00 -6.59 -4.43
N LEU A 176 14.57 -5.44 -4.07
CA LEU A 176 15.56 -5.34 -3.00
C LEU A 176 15.00 -5.84 -1.67
N ALA A 177 13.80 -5.40 -1.28
CA ALA A 177 13.17 -5.80 -0.03
C ALA A 177 12.91 -7.30 0.05
N LEU A 178 12.42 -7.91 -1.04
CA LEU A 178 12.22 -9.35 -1.13
C LEU A 178 13.54 -10.13 -1.15
N ALA A 179 14.57 -9.60 -1.82
CA ALA A 179 15.89 -10.21 -1.87
C ALA A 179 16.57 -10.21 -0.50
N CYS A 180 16.49 -9.12 0.26
CA CYS A 180 16.97 -9.05 1.63
C CYS A 180 16.17 -9.96 2.57
N SER A 181 14.87 -10.14 2.33
CA SER A 181 13.99 -10.91 3.21
C SER A 181 13.87 -12.40 2.82
N ARG A 182 14.73 -12.94 1.94
CA ARG A 182 14.61 -14.34 1.45
C ARG A 182 14.62 -15.40 2.56
N SER A 183 15.26 -15.11 3.69
CA SER A 183 15.33 -15.99 4.86
C SER A 183 14.05 -15.97 5.71
N VAL A 184 13.14 -15.01 5.49
CA VAL A 184 11.87 -14.89 6.21
C VAL A 184 10.85 -15.87 5.60
N PRO A 185 10.28 -16.82 6.37
CA PRO A 185 9.38 -17.85 5.82
C PRO A 185 8.19 -17.32 5.04
N ALA A 186 7.62 -16.18 5.47
CA ALA A 186 6.52 -15.53 4.76
C ALA A 186 6.97 -14.97 3.40
N ALA A 187 8.16 -14.39 3.33
CA ALA A 187 8.70 -13.83 2.10
C ALA A 187 9.10 -14.94 1.10
N GLU A 188 9.73 -16.02 1.57
CA GLU A 188 10.05 -17.19 0.74
C GLU A 188 8.82 -17.73 0.01
N ARG A 189 7.71 -17.90 0.73
CA ARG A 189 6.44 -18.37 0.18
C ARG A 189 5.82 -17.42 -0.83
N VAL A 190 5.92 -16.12 -0.56
CA VAL A 190 5.44 -15.08 -1.46
C VAL A 190 6.26 -15.08 -2.76
N ILE A 191 7.58 -15.16 -2.66
CA ILE A 191 8.51 -15.25 -3.80
C ILE A 191 8.18 -16.48 -4.65
N ALA A 192 8.08 -17.65 -4.03
CA ALA A 192 7.78 -18.89 -4.72
C ALA A 192 6.37 -18.90 -5.33
N GLY A 193 5.35 -18.52 -4.56
CA GLY A 193 3.94 -18.59 -4.97
C GLY A 193 3.56 -17.58 -6.05
N LEU A 194 4.17 -16.40 -6.04
CA LEU A 194 3.99 -15.39 -7.10
C LEU A 194 4.97 -15.54 -8.26
N ARG A 195 5.89 -16.52 -8.20
CA ARG A 195 6.94 -16.76 -9.21
C ARG A 195 7.77 -15.49 -9.46
N ILE A 196 8.23 -14.87 -8.38
CA ILE A 196 9.03 -13.65 -8.43
C ILE A 196 10.46 -14.06 -8.79
N ASP A 197 10.93 -13.58 -9.94
CA ASP A 197 12.30 -13.79 -10.39
C ASP A 197 13.22 -12.80 -9.66
N LEU A 198 14.07 -13.32 -8.77
CA LEU A 198 15.06 -12.54 -8.05
C LEU A 198 16.46 -13.04 -8.45
N PRO A 199 17.39 -12.16 -8.85
CA PRO A 199 18.74 -12.57 -9.23
C PRO A 199 19.44 -13.34 -8.10
N ASP A 200 20.01 -14.50 -8.38
CA ASP A 200 20.69 -15.30 -7.34
C ASP A 200 22.03 -14.67 -6.90
N ASP A 201 22.76 -14.08 -7.86
CA ASP A 201 24.04 -13.42 -7.65
C ASP A 201 23.88 -11.90 -7.45
N PHE A 202 22.97 -11.48 -6.58
CA PHE A 202 22.95 -10.09 -6.14
C PHE A 202 23.97 -9.89 -5.01
N PRO A 203 24.51 -8.67 -4.81
CA PRO A 203 25.42 -8.41 -3.70
C PRO A 203 24.68 -8.63 -2.36
N CYS A 204 24.73 -9.83 -1.79
CA CYS A 204 23.96 -10.14 -0.58
C CYS A 204 24.60 -9.49 0.66
N VAL A 205 23.73 -9.11 1.60
CA VAL A 205 23.98 -8.22 2.74
C VAL A 205 25.00 -8.79 3.75
N GLY A 206 26.11 -8.05 3.86
CA GLY A 206 27.29 -8.21 4.73
C GLY A 206 28.40 -7.28 4.20
N ASP A 207 29.29 -6.72 5.05
CA ASP A 207 30.49 -5.86 4.79
C ASP A 207 30.48 -4.81 3.63
N ARG A 208 29.36 -4.60 2.92
CA ARG A 208 29.25 -3.72 1.75
C ARG A 208 27.98 -2.88 1.84
N THR A 209 28.09 -1.63 1.37
CA THR A 209 27.06 -0.60 1.53
C THR A 209 25.79 -0.92 0.75
N VAL A 210 24.64 -0.68 1.39
CA VAL A 210 23.28 -0.87 0.86
C VAL A 210 23.11 -0.20 -0.52
N ASP A 211 23.83 0.89 -0.77
CA ASP A 211 23.86 1.65 -2.03
C ASP A 211 24.15 0.78 -3.27
N ARG A 212 25.09 -0.17 -3.18
CA ARG A 212 25.41 -1.06 -4.32
C ARG A 212 24.28 -2.04 -4.64
N CYS A 213 23.47 -2.40 -3.64
CA CYS A 213 22.30 -3.24 -3.85
C CYS A 213 21.19 -2.46 -4.56
N ALA A 214 20.99 -1.20 -4.16
CA ALA A 214 20.05 -0.31 -4.84
C ALA A 214 20.44 -0.06 -6.30
N ASP A 215 21.72 0.25 -6.57
CA ASP A 215 22.24 0.39 -7.93
C ASP A 215 22.00 -0.85 -8.79
N PHE A 216 22.26 -2.03 -8.22
CA PHE A 216 22.03 -3.30 -8.89
C PHE A 216 20.56 -3.49 -9.28
N PHE A 217 19.63 -3.27 -8.34
CA PHE A 217 18.21 -3.42 -8.64
C PHE A 217 17.66 -2.30 -9.54
N ASN A 218 18.22 -1.10 -9.49
CA ASN A 218 17.92 -0.04 -10.46
C ASN A 218 18.32 -0.43 -11.89
N ALA A 219 19.48 -1.07 -12.06
CA ALA A 219 19.87 -1.63 -13.34
C ALA A 219 18.97 -2.81 -13.75
N HIS A 220 18.64 -3.70 -12.80
CA HIS A 220 17.77 -4.85 -13.04
C HIS A 220 16.39 -4.44 -13.57
N VAL A 221 15.78 -3.38 -13.04
CA VAL A 221 14.43 -2.98 -13.48
C VAL A 221 14.36 -2.47 -14.92
N ALA A 222 15.50 -2.10 -15.51
CA ALA A 222 15.55 -1.77 -16.94
C ALA A 222 15.31 -2.99 -17.84
N TYR A 223 15.53 -4.21 -17.32
CA TYR A 223 15.43 -5.46 -18.07
C TYR A 223 14.16 -6.27 -17.73
N VAL A 224 13.51 -6.00 -16.61
CA VAL A 224 12.29 -6.72 -16.23
C VAL A 224 11.04 -6.15 -16.89
N GLY A 225 10.16 -7.04 -17.35
CA GLY A 225 8.87 -6.64 -17.92
C GLY A 225 7.88 -6.16 -16.84
N PRO A 226 6.81 -5.43 -17.24
CA PRO A 226 5.78 -4.94 -16.31
C PRO A 226 5.11 -6.03 -15.47
N ALA A 227 4.92 -7.23 -16.03
CA ALA A 227 4.35 -8.36 -15.29
C ALA A 227 5.25 -8.83 -14.15
N SER A 228 6.56 -8.91 -14.38
CA SER A 228 7.54 -9.32 -13.37
C SER A 228 7.66 -8.27 -12.26
N SER A 229 7.73 -6.98 -12.62
CA SER A 229 7.78 -5.93 -11.61
C SER A 229 6.49 -5.81 -10.81
N TYR A 230 5.33 -6.08 -11.41
CA TYR A 230 4.07 -6.12 -10.67
C TYR A 230 4.01 -7.30 -9.68
N ARG A 231 4.52 -8.48 -10.04
CA ARG A 231 4.63 -9.62 -9.11
C ARG A 231 5.52 -9.31 -7.91
N ALA A 232 6.69 -8.70 -8.14
CA ALA A 232 7.59 -8.25 -7.07
C ALA A 232 6.90 -7.21 -6.16
N PHE A 233 6.27 -6.20 -6.77
CA PHE A 233 5.49 -5.20 -6.04
C PHE A 233 4.37 -5.85 -5.21
N LEU A 234 3.59 -6.74 -5.80
CA LEU A 234 2.46 -7.39 -5.15
C LEU A 234 2.92 -8.29 -3.99
N GLY A 235 4.05 -8.97 -4.15
CA GLY A 235 4.65 -9.75 -3.07
C GLY A 235 5.06 -8.89 -1.87
N CYS A 236 5.77 -7.79 -2.14
CA CYS A 236 6.11 -6.81 -1.12
C CYS A 236 4.86 -6.21 -0.45
N TRP A 237 3.83 -5.89 -1.24
CA TRP A 237 2.56 -5.35 -0.76
C TRP A 237 1.80 -6.33 0.15
N LEU A 238 1.75 -7.62 -0.17
CA LEU A 238 1.12 -8.64 0.68
C LEU A 238 1.80 -8.68 2.06
N LEU A 239 3.13 -8.74 2.08
CA LEU A 239 3.91 -8.76 3.32
C LEU A 239 3.70 -7.47 4.13
N ALA A 240 3.70 -6.30 3.47
CA ALA A 240 3.43 -5.02 4.10
C ALA A 240 2.02 -4.96 4.74
N MET A 241 0.99 -5.43 4.03
CA MET A 241 -0.38 -5.43 4.55
C MET A 241 -0.59 -6.44 5.69
N ARG A 242 0.14 -7.55 5.70
CA ARG A 242 0.22 -8.43 6.88
C ARG A 242 0.70 -7.65 8.11
N HIS A 243 1.79 -6.91 7.99
CA HIS A 243 2.29 -6.09 9.11
C HIS A 243 1.29 -5.00 9.50
N ALA A 244 0.63 -4.35 8.52
CA ALA A 244 -0.42 -3.37 8.77
C ALA A 244 -1.52 -3.92 9.69
N THR A 245 -2.09 -5.07 9.35
CA THR A 245 -3.15 -5.70 10.15
C THR A 245 -2.70 -6.22 11.51
N THR A 246 -1.39 -6.36 11.74
CA THR A 246 -0.84 -6.88 13.00
C THR A 246 -0.41 -5.77 13.96
N HIS A 247 0.07 -4.64 13.43
CA HIS A 247 0.81 -3.64 14.21
C HIS A 247 0.23 -2.22 14.13
N ALA A 248 -0.66 -1.92 13.19
CA ALA A 248 -1.30 -0.62 13.12
C ALA A 248 -2.44 -0.50 14.13
N ASP A 249 -2.70 0.72 14.62
CA ASP A 249 -3.91 1.02 15.39
C ASP A 249 -5.13 1.15 14.47
N ALA A 250 -4.92 1.55 13.20
CA ALA A 250 -5.97 1.61 12.18
C ALA A 250 -5.42 1.48 10.75
N VAL A 251 -6.27 1.01 9.84
CA VAL A 251 -6.03 1.02 8.39
C VAL A 251 -7.03 1.95 7.71
N PHE A 252 -6.53 3.03 7.13
CA PHE A 252 -7.28 3.96 6.30
C PHE A 252 -7.27 3.49 4.85
N ASP A 253 -8.44 3.22 4.29
CA ASP A 253 -8.63 2.78 2.93
C ASP A 253 -8.94 3.98 2.02
N CYS A 254 -7.95 4.37 1.21
CA CYS A 254 -8.09 5.51 0.30
C CYS A 254 -9.14 5.28 -0.78
N ASP A 255 -9.28 4.05 -1.27
CA ASP A 255 -10.20 3.76 -2.37
C ASP A 255 -11.65 3.80 -1.90
N LEU A 256 -11.89 3.35 -0.68
CA LEU A 256 -13.16 3.45 0.01
C LEU A 256 -13.49 4.89 0.39
N ALA A 257 -12.51 5.64 0.90
CA ALA A 257 -12.66 7.06 1.20
C ALA A 257 -13.18 7.85 -0.02
N ILE A 258 -12.68 7.54 -1.21
CA ILE A 258 -13.12 8.21 -2.43
C ILE A 258 -14.54 7.81 -2.85
N ARG A 259 -15.01 6.59 -2.52
CA ARG A 259 -16.28 6.04 -3.05
C ARG A 259 -17.42 6.03 -2.03
N SER A 260 -17.14 6.16 -0.74
CA SER A 260 -18.12 5.97 0.34
C SER A 260 -18.10 7.12 1.36
N HIS A 261 -19.13 7.98 1.29
CA HIS A 261 -19.36 9.00 2.31
C HIS A 261 -19.59 8.41 3.71
N ALA A 262 -20.17 7.21 3.79
CA ALA A 262 -20.36 6.52 5.07
C ALA A 262 -19.01 6.12 5.67
N TYR A 263 -18.11 5.57 4.86
CA TYR A 263 -16.74 5.26 5.27
C TYR A 263 -15.99 6.51 5.72
N LEU A 264 -16.04 7.61 4.94
CA LEU A 264 -15.39 8.87 5.33
C LEU A 264 -15.86 9.38 6.68
N ARG A 265 -17.17 9.40 6.96
CA ARG A 265 -17.68 9.86 8.26
C ARG A 265 -17.24 8.95 9.40
N ALA A 266 -17.22 7.64 9.17
CA ALA A 266 -16.67 6.69 10.12
C ALA A 266 -15.16 6.95 10.34
N ALA A 267 -14.43 7.26 9.27
CA ALA A 267 -13.00 7.55 9.31
C ALA A 267 -12.65 8.83 10.05
N GLU A 268 -13.36 9.91 9.79
CA GLU A 268 -13.24 11.15 10.57
C GLU A 268 -13.51 10.88 12.07
N ALA A 269 -14.53 10.07 12.39
CA ALA A 269 -14.88 9.75 13.76
C ALA A 269 -13.82 8.89 14.47
N TRP A 270 -13.31 7.83 13.84
CA TRP A 270 -12.29 6.99 14.48
C TRP A 270 -10.92 7.70 14.54
N ILE A 271 -10.57 8.55 13.56
CA ILE A 271 -9.36 9.39 13.65
C ILE A 271 -9.46 10.34 14.83
N ALA A 272 -10.60 11.01 15.00
CA ALA A 272 -10.84 11.88 16.15
C ALA A 272 -10.73 11.12 17.48
N ASN A 273 -11.28 9.91 17.54
CA ASN A 273 -11.18 9.09 18.74
C ASN A 273 -9.74 8.64 19.06
N LEU A 274 -8.96 8.25 18.05
CA LEU A 274 -7.59 7.78 18.24
C LEU A 274 -6.61 8.92 18.53
N THR A 275 -6.75 10.04 17.82
CA THR A 275 -5.70 11.08 17.78
C THR A 275 -6.11 12.39 18.45
N GLY A 276 -7.41 12.58 18.72
CA GLY A 276 -7.96 13.88 19.12
C GLY A 276 -8.05 14.90 17.97
N LEU A 277 -7.59 14.58 16.77
CA LEU A 277 -7.64 15.44 15.58
C LEU A 277 -8.96 15.27 14.83
N THR A 278 -9.56 16.37 14.37
CA THR A 278 -10.83 16.34 13.62
C THR A 278 -10.65 16.85 12.19
N PRO A 279 -9.96 16.11 11.31
CA PRO A 279 -9.81 16.50 9.91
C PRO A 279 -11.15 16.49 9.18
N SER A 280 -11.33 17.43 8.26
CA SER A 280 -12.43 17.38 7.27
C SER A 280 -11.94 16.71 6.00
N MET A 281 -12.51 15.56 5.66
CA MET A 281 -12.15 14.73 4.51
C MET A 281 -13.09 14.89 3.32
N ARG A 282 -13.97 15.88 3.34
CA ARG A 282 -14.95 16.16 2.28
C ARG A 282 -14.34 16.35 0.88
N THR A 283 -13.06 16.66 0.79
CA THR A 283 -12.33 16.83 -0.47
C THR A 283 -11.92 15.52 -1.14
N ALA A 284 -12.08 14.36 -0.49
CA ALA A 284 -11.72 13.05 -1.04
C ALA A 284 -12.28 12.82 -2.45
N HIS A 285 -13.56 13.17 -2.66
CA HIS A 285 -14.27 12.98 -3.93
C HIS A 285 -13.81 13.90 -5.07
N ARG A 286 -13.06 14.97 -4.76
CA ARG A 286 -12.57 15.93 -5.77
C ARG A 286 -11.24 15.51 -6.38
N ASN A 287 -10.52 14.57 -5.78
CA ASN A 287 -9.23 14.07 -6.26
C ASN A 287 -9.35 12.96 -7.33
N HIS A 288 -10.54 12.74 -7.88
CA HIS A 288 -10.79 11.77 -8.94
C HIS A 288 -10.37 12.32 -10.31
N ALA A 289 -9.07 12.46 -10.55
CA ALA A 289 -8.59 12.24 -11.90
C ALA A 289 -8.58 10.72 -12.11
N VAL A 290 -9.68 10.17 -12.65
CA VAL A 290 -9.65 8.83 -13.26
C VAL A 290 -8.64 8.94 -14.39
N ARG A 291 -7.41 8.60 -14.08
CA ARG A 291 -6.33 8.54 -15.03
C ARG A 291 -6.61 7.30 -15.85
N ASP A 292 -7.23 7.52 -17.00
CA ASP A 292 -7.57 6.50 -17.99
C ASP A 292 -6.25 5.97 -18.54
N HIS A 293 -5.77 4.88 -17.96
CA HIS A 293 -4.47 4.31 -18.29
C HIS A 293 -4.73 2.96 -18.95
N ALA A 294 -4.12 2.77 -20.11
CA ALA A 294 -4.13 1.47 -20.77
C ALA A 294 -3.55 0.46 -19.78
N SER A 295 -4.44 -0.38 -19.22
CA SER A 295 -4.01 -1.36 -18.25
C SER A 295 -3.07 -2.33 -18.96
N PRO A 296 -1.84 -2.51 -18.47
CA PRO A 296 -0.99 -3.57 -18.99
C PRO A 296 -1.74 -4.89 -18.87
N VAL A 297 -1.74 -5.67 -19.95
CA VAL A 297 -2.32 -7.00 -19.96
C VAL A 297 -1.46 -7.87 -19.04
N PHE A 298 -2.01 -8.21 -17.88
CA PHE A 298 -1.45 -9.23 -17.03
C PHE A 298 -2.13 -10.56 -17.32
N ASP A 299 -1.48 -11.63 -16.90
CA ASP A 299 -2.15 -12.88 -16.73
C ASP A 299 -3.21 -12.71 -15.63
N ASP A 300 -4.49 -12.99 -15.93
CA ASP A 300 -5.63 -12.86 -15.01
C ASP A 300 -5.39 -13.66 -13.70
N ASP A 301 -4.45 -14.61 -13.73
CA ASP A 301 -4.10 -15.50 -12.65
C ASP A 301 -3.24 -14.85 -11.54
N VAL A 302 -2.66 -13.65 -11.72
CA VAL A 302 -1.73 -13.09 -10.71
C VAL A 302 -2.40 -12.73 -9.38
N HIS A 303 -3.62 -12.17 -9.41
CA HIS A 303 -4.37 -11.84 -8.20
C HIS A 303 -4.92 -13.10 -7.52
N LEU A 304 -5.30 -14.11 -8.31
CA LEU A 304 -5.70 -15.42 -7.78
C LEU A 304 -4.52 -16.12 -7.10
N ALA A 305 -3.34 -16.12 -7.73
CA ALA A 305 -2.11 -16.63 -7.12
C ALA A 305 -1.79 -15.91 -5.81
N ALA A 306 -1.90 -14.57 -5.78
CA ALA A 306 -1.74 -13.78 -4.56
C ALA A 306 -2.73 -14.18 -3.46
N MET A 307 -3.99 -14.42 -3.83
CA MET A 307 -5.02 -14.87 -2.89
C MET A 307 -4.71 -16.26 -2.33
N GLU A 308 -4.24 -17.20 -3.17
CA GLU A 308 -3.84 -18.54 -2.71
C GLU A 308 -2.59 -18.50 -1.81
N VAL A 309 -1.61 -17.64 -2.13
CA VAL A 309 -0.48 -17.35 -1.23
C VAL A 309 -0.99 -16.82 0.12
N GLY A 310 -1.89 -15.83 0.11
CA GLY A 310 -2.48 -15.28 1.33
C GLY A 310 -3.19 -16.34 2.20
N LYS A 311 -4.00 -17.21 1.57
CA LYS A 311 -4.65 -18.33 2.26
C LYS A 311 -3.64 -19.29 2.88
N SER A 312 -2.56 -19.60 2.17
CA SER A 312 -1.46 -20.45 2.65
C SER A 312 -0.73 -19.82 3.85
N LEU A 313 -0.46 -18.51 3.80
CA LEU A 313 0.15 -17.78 4.91
C LEU A 313 -0.73 -17.84 6.17
N VAL A 314 -2.05 -17.66 6.05
CA VAL A 314 -2.96 -17.75 7.19
C VAL A 314 -3.06 -19.17 7.74
N ARG A 315 -3.21 -20.17 6.85
CA ARG A 315 -3.32 -21.58 7.25
C ARG A 315 -2.13 -22.03 8.09
N ASP A 316 -0.95 -21.56 7.75
CA ASP A 316 0.29 -21.97 8.39
C ASP A 316 0.71 -21.04 9.54
N GLY A 317 -0.18 -20.14 9.98
CA GLY A 317 0.06 -19.24 11.10
C GLY A 317 1.05 -18.09 10.80
N ASN A 318 1.40 -17.90 9.53
CA ASN A 318 2.29 -16.81 9.12
C ASN A 318 1.56 -15.48 8.95
N ALA A 319 0.24 -15.43 8.89
CA ALA A 319 -0.54 -14.18 8.82
C ALA A 319 -1.84 -14.26 9.62
N PRO A 320 -2.34 -13.15 10.18
CA PRO A 320 -3.64 -13.12 10.84
C PRO A 320 -4.78 -13.25 9.82
N VAL A 321 -5.95 -13.70 10.28
CA VAL A 321 -7.16 -13.82 9.43
C VAL A 321 -7.59 -12.47 8.86
N ASP A 322 -7.41 -11.38 9.62
CA ASP A 322 -7.75 -10.03 9.18
C ASP A 322 -6.94 -9.57 7.96
N ALA A 323 -5.69 -10.04 7.83
CA ALA A 323 -4.90 -9.82 6.62
C ALA A 323 -5.57 -10.41 5.39
N LEU A 324 -6.20 -11.59 5.53
CA LEU A 324 -6.91 -12.26 4.43
C LEU A 324 -8.09 -11.44 3.93
N ALA A 325 -8.86 -10.84 4.86
CA ALA A 325 -9.99 -10.01 4.51
C ALA A 325 -9.55 -8.74 3.76
N LEU A 326 -8.50 -8.07 4.26
CA LEU A 326 -7.91 -6.90 3.61
C LEU A 326 -7.36 -7.24 2.22
N TRP A 327 -6.60 -8.33 2.10
CA TRP A 327 -6.08 -8.80 0.82
C TRP A 327 -7.20 -9.15 -0.16
N ALA A 328 -8.23 -9.88 0.29
CA ALA A 328 -9.35 -10.26 -0.56
C ALA A 328 -10.08 -9.04 -1.13
N SER A 329 -10.38 -8.04 -0.31
CA SER A 329 -11.01 -6.80 -0.77
C SER A 329 -10.14 -6.09 -1.82
N LYS A 330 -8.86 -5.85 -1.49
CA LYS A 330 -7.96 -5.09 -2.37
C LYS A 330 -7.52 -5.81 -3.64
N LEU A 331 -7.36 -7.13 -3.58
CA LEU A 331 -7.10 -7.94 -4.77
C LEU A 331 -8.33 -7.99 -5.67
N ALA A 332 -9.54 -8.08 -5.11
CA ALA A 332 -10.77 -8.01 -5.89
C ALA A 332 -10.88 -6.66 -6.63
N GLU A 333 -10.66 -5.54 -5.93
CA GLU A 333 -10.60 -4.22 -6.56
C GLU A 333 -9.56 -4.16 -7.69
N ALA A 334 -8.36 -4.69 -7.46
CA ALA A 334 -7.31 -4.74 -8.47
C ALA A 334 -7.72 -5.55 -9.71
N THR A 335 -8.32 -6.73 -9.52
CA THR A 335 -8.82 -7.59 -10.62
C THR A 335 -9.88 -6.88 -11.44
N LEU A 336 -10.78 -6.17 -10.78
CA LEU A 336 -11.86 -5.43 -11.44
C LEU A 336 -11.33 -4.23 -12.23
N SER A 337 -10.34 -3.52 -11.70
CA SER A 337 -9.64 -2.45 -12.43
C SER A 337 -8.96 -2.99 -13.70
N THR A 338 -8.31 -4.16 -13.65
CA THR A 338 -7.71 -4.79 -14.84
C THR A 338 -8.77 -5.09 -15.90
N ARG A 339 -9.91 -5.67 -15.51
CA ARG A 339 -11.00 -6.04 -16.43
C ARG A 339 -11.70 -4.83 -17.03
N ALA A 340 -11.95 -3.79 -16.24
CA ALA A 340 -12.56 -2.55 -16.73
C ALA A 340 -11.69 -1.87 -17.80
N GLY A 341 -10.37 -1.92 -17.66
CA GLY A 341 -9.44 -1.42 -18.67
C GLY A 341 -9.38 -2.26 -19.96
N ALA A 342 -9.83 -3.52 -19.93
CA ALA A 342 -9.82 -4.43 -21.08
C ALA A 342 -11.11 -4.38 -21.92
N GLU A 343 -12.27 -4.06 -21.31
CA GLU A 343 -13.58 -4.03 -21.99
C GLU A 343 -14.37 -2.72 -21.73
N PRO A 344 -14.28 -1.72 -22.62
CA PRO A 344 -14.98 -0.44 -22.43
C PRO A 344 -16.52 -0.52 -22.51
N ALA A 345 -17.10 -1.67 -22.89
CA ALA A 345 -18.55 -1.88 -22.97
C ALA A 345 -19.19 -2.42 -21.67
N ALA A 346 -18.41 -2.73 -20.63
CA ALA A 346 -18.86 -3.42 -19.42
C ALA A 346 -19.36 -2.50 -18.27
N ALA A 347 -19.85 -1.30 -18.60
CA ALA A 347 -20.35 -0.33 -17.61
C ALA A 347 -21.52 -0.86 -16.74
N HIS A 348 -22.25 -1.89 -17.20
CA HIS A 348 -23.32 -2.55 -16.44
C HIS A 348 -22.81 -3.60 -15.43
N ALA A 349 -21.66 -4.22 -15.72
CA ALA A 349 -20.97 -5.12 -14.79
C ALA A 349 -20.27 -4.33 -13.67
N GLN A 350 -19.73 -3.15 -14.00
CA GLN A 350 -19.16 -2.20 -13.05
C GLN A 350 -20.17 -1.82 -11.95
N MET A 351 -21.45 -1.66 -12.28
CA MET A 351 -22.49 -1.30 -11.31
C MET A 351 -22.81 -2.45 -10.31
N CYS A 352 -22.82 -3.70 -10.78
CA CYS A 352 -23.03 -4.87 -9.90
C CYS A 352 -21.80 -5.17 -9.04
N VAL A 353 -20.62 -4.87 -9.59
CA VAL A 353 -19.32 -4.97 -8.92
C VAL A 353 -19.17 -3.90 -7.85
N ASP A 354 -19.53 -2.65 -8.14
CA ASP A 354 -19.51 -1.55 -7.17
C ASP A 354 -20.49 -1.83 -6.01
N GLN A 355 -21.56 -2.59 -6.27
CA GLN A 355 -22.52 -3.02 -5.25
C GLN A 355 -22.04 -4.24 -4.44
N ALA A 356 -21.32 -5.19 -5.05
CA ALA A 356 -20.69 -6.32 -4.36
C ALA A 356 -19.47 -5.90 -3.52
N ILE A 357 -18.68 -4.93 -4.01
CA ILE A 357 -17.56 -4.32 -3.26
C ILE A 357 -18.08 -3.57 -2.04
N ARG A 358 -19.17 -2.80 -2.15
CA ARG A 358 -19.82 -2.15 -0.99
C ARG A 358 -20.21 -3.15 0.11
N ILE A 359 -20.50 -4.40 -0.24
CA ILE A 359 -20.89 -5.46 0.71
C ILE A 359 -19.67 -6.08 1.40
N VAL A 360 -18.55 -6.23 0.68
CA VAL A 360 -17.26 -6.64 1.27
C VAL A 360 -16.68 -5.54 2.15
N ASP A 361 -16.84 -4.29 1.75
CA ASP A 361 -16.33 -3.13 2.49
C ASP A 361 -17.13 -2.83 3.77
N LEU A 362 -18.44 -3.10 3.76
CA LEU A 362 -19.25 -3.08 5.00
C LEU A 362 -18.89 -4.24 5.93
N ALA A 363 -18.45 -5.38 5.41
CA ALA A 363 -17.94 -6.49 6.21
C ALA A 363 -16.53 -6.22 6.77
N ALA A 364 -15.69 -5.48 6.04
CA ALA A 364 -14.36 -5.07 6.49
C ALA A 364 -14.37 -3.94 7.54
N ALA A 365 -15.46 -3.17 7.63
CA ALA A 365 -15.69 -2.21 8.72
C ALA A 365 -16.10 -2.86 10.07
N GLY A 366 -16.12 -4.20 10.14
CA GLY A 366 -16.50 -5.01 11.31
C GLY A 366 -15.52 -5.04 12.48
N SER A 367 -14.84 -3.93 12.79
CA SER A 367 -14.31 -3.70 14.13
C SER A 367 -15.37 -2.95 14.94
N PHE A 368 -16.19 -3.72 15.67
CA PHE A 368 -17.36 -3.37 16.50
C PHE A 368 -18.76 -3.37 15.82
N GLY A 369 -19.44 -4.53 15.97
CA GLY A 369 -20.89 -4.66 16.16
C GLY A 369 -21.81 -4.21 15.02
N CYS A 370 -22.15 -5.12 14.09
CA CYS A 370 -23.26 -4.91 13.13
C CYS A 370 -23.84 -6.24 12.58
N ASP A 371 -24.20 -7.20 13.44
CA ASP A 371 -24.63 -8.55 12.98
C ASP A 371 -26.00 -8.59 12.26
N ALA A 372 -26.93 -7.68 12.56
CA ALA A 372 -28.30 -7.75 12.03
C ALA A 372 -28.46 -7.14 10.63
N VAL A 373 -27.72 -6.08 10.32
CA VAL A 373 -27.74 -5.41 8.99
C VAL A 373 -27.02 -6.27 7.96
N LEU A 374 -25.90 -6.91 8.37
CA LEU A 374 -25.12 -7.82 7.53
C LEU A 374 -25.94 -9.04 7.08
N ALA A 375 -26.72 -9.63 7.99
CA ALA A 375 -27.56 -10.79 7.71
C ALA A 375 -28.73 -10.49 6.76
N SER A 376 -29.34 -9.30 6.89
CA SER A 376 -30.45 -8.87 6.02
C SER A 376 -30.00 -8.60 4.59
N GLU A 377 -28.83 -7.98 4.40
CA GLU A 377 -28.28 -7.66 3.08
C GLU A 377 -27.75 -8.91 2.34
N LEU A 378 -27.10 -9.84 3.06
CA LEU A 378 -26.70 -11.15 2.51
C LEU A 378 -27.91 -11.98 2.03
N ALA A 379 -29.04 -11.91 2.75
CA ALA A 379 -30.28 -12.59 2.36
C ALA A 379 -30.90 -11.99 1.09
N MET A 380 -30.93 -10.66 0.95
CA MET A 380 -31.42 -9.99 -0.25
C MET A 380 -30.54 -10.29 -1.48
N MET A 381 -29.22 -10.36 -1.29
CA MET A 381 -28.28 -10.65 -2.38
C MET A 381 -28.37 -12.10 -2.87
N LYS A 382 -28.62 -13.06 -1.97
CA LYS A 382 -28.88 -14.46 -2.34
C LYS A 382 -30.17 -14.60 -3.17
N ALA A 383 -31.20 -13.81 -2.88
CA ALA A 383 -32.43 -13.76 -3.66
C ALA A 383 -32.21 -13.13 -5.06
N ALA A 384 -31.43 -12.04 -5.14
CA ALA A 384 -31.12 -11.38 -6.41
C ALA A 384 -30.27 -12.28 -7.33
N LEU A 385 -29.24 -12.96 -6.81
CA LEU A 385 -28.41 -13.90 -7.56
C LEU A 385 -29.19 -15.14 -8.01
N GLY A 386 -30.15 -15.62 -7.21
CA GLY A 386 -31.09 -16.67 -7.61
C GLY A 386 -31.93 -16.27 -8.83
N GLY A 387 -32.44 -15.04 -8.87
CA GLY A 387 -33.22 -14.53 -10.00
C GLY A 387 -32.42 -14.35 -11.30
N PHE A 388 -31.12 -14.02 -11.21
CA PHE A 388 -30.26 -13.92 -12.39
C PHE A 388 -29.85 -15.29 -12.98
N ALA A 389 -29.69 -16.31 -12.14
CA ALA A 389 -29.46 -17.68 -12.61
C ALA A 389 -30.69 -18.23 -13.36
N GLU A 390 -31.90 -17.90 -12.89
CA GLU A 390 -33.15 -18.24 -13.58
C GLU A 390 -33.31 -17.51 -14.92
N GLN A 391 -33.02 -16.20 -14.98
CA GLN A 391 -33.06 -15.44 -16.25
C GLN A 391 -32.00 -15.90 -17.27
N ALA A 392 -30.82 -16.33 -16.82
CA ALA A 392 -29.79 -16.90 -17.68
C ALA A 392 -30.17 -18.30 -18.22
N ALA A 393 -30.92 -19.08 -17.43
CA ALA A 393 -31.46 -20.36 -17.86
C ALA A 393 -32.60 -20.19 -18.89
N GLU A 394 -33.47 -19.19 -18.70
CA GLU A 394 -34.54 -18.86 -19.66
C GLU A 394 -34.01 -18.33 -20.99
N ARG A 395 -32.93 -17.53 -20.98
CA ARG A 395 -32.28 -17.02 -22.21
C ARG A 395 -31.62 -18.10 -23.09
N ARG A 396 -31.37 -19.31 -22.57
CA ARG A 396 -30.78 -20.42 -23.34
C ARG A 396 -31.78 -21.22 -24.18
N VAL A 397 -33.09 -20.99 -24.03
CA VAL A 397 -34.12 -21.73 -24.77
C VAL A 397 -34.67 -20.89 -25.93
N GLY A 398 -33.78 -20.41 -26.80
CA GLY A 398 -34.15 -19.80 -28.08
C GLY A 398 -34.34 -20.87 -29.17
N PRO A 399 -35.34 -20.75 -30.08
CA PRO A 399 -35.64 -21.76 -31.12
C PRO A 399 -34.46 -22.05 -32.07
N TRP A 400 -33.49 -21.13 -32.13
CA TRP A 400 -32.34 -21.16 -33.02
C TRP A 400 -31.22 -22.10 -32.56
N SER A 401 -31.17 -22.50 -31.28
CA SER A 401 -30.16 -23.45 -30.80
C SER A 401 -30.38 -24.89 -31.31
N ARG A 402 -31.59 -25.21 -31.79
CA ARG A 402 -31.92 -26.51 -32.39
C ARG A 402 -31.49 -26.64 -33.87
N LEU A 403 -31.26 -25.52 -34.57
CA LEU A 403 -30.86 -25.53 -35.99
C LEU A 403 -29.35 -25.76 -36.16
N THR A 404 -28.53 -25.34 -35.20
CA THR A 404 -27.07 -25.51 -35.27
C THR A 404 -26.62 -26.93 -34.91
N THR A 405 -27.45 -27.71 -34.20
CA THR A 405 -27.16 -29.11 -33.89
C THR A 405 -27.41 -30.04 -35.09
N SER A 406 -28.45 -29.79 -35.89
CA SER A 406 -28.73 -30.58 -37.10
C SER A 406 -27.72 -30.36 -38.23
N ALA A 407 -27.13 -29.16 -38.33
CA ALA A 407 -26.10 -28.86 -39.32
C ALA A 407 -24.76 -29.60 -39.06
N ARG A 408 -24.43 -29.87 -37.79
CA ARG A 408 -23.22 -30.64 -37.44
C ARG A 408 -23.35 -32.13 -37.73
N HIS A 409 -24.56 -32.69 -37.67
CA HIS A 409 -24.76 -34.11 -37.94
C HIS A 409 -24.64 -34.45 -39.44
N LEU A 410 -25.07 -33.54 -40.32
CA LEU A 410 -24.96 -33.71 -41.78
C LEU A 410 -23.54 -33.58 -42.33
N LEU A 411 -22.66 -32.83 -41.65
CA LEU A 411 -21.26 -32.68 -42.05
C LEU A 411 -20.33 -33.81 -41.55
N SER A 412 -20.82 -34.71 -40.70
CA SER A 412 -20.05 -35.84 -40.16
C SER A 412 -20.19 -37.16 -40.95
N ILE A 413 -21.07 -37.22 -41.96
CA ILE A 413 -21.35 -38.44 -42.75
C ILE A 413 -20.60 -38.47 -44.11
N ARG A 414 -19.77 -37.46 -44.41
CA ARG A 414 -18.86 -37.50 -45.57
C ARG A 414 -17.42 -37.29 -45.15
N ARG A 415 -16.79 -38.37 -44.69
CA ARG A 415 -15.37 -38.67 -44.91
C ARG A 415 -15.12 -40.16 -44.77
#